data_AF-A0A382XUZ3-F1
#
_entry.id   AF-A0A382XUZ3-F1
#
_cell.length_a   1.000
_cell.length_b   1.000
_cell.length_c   1.000
_cell.angle_alpha   90.00
_cell.angle_beta   90.00
_cell.angle_gamma   90.00
#
_symmetry.space_group_name_H-M   'P 1'
#
loop_
_entity.id
_entity.type
_entity.pdbx_description
1 polymer ?
#
loop_
_entity_poly.entity_id
_entity_poly.type
_entity_poly.pdbx_seq_one_letter_code
_entity_poly.pdbx_strand_id
1 'polypeptide(L)'
;MAQMLDTKTNKWYDITDQKMLIVVGPQGSGNHVWAKILGLHPKVNGWQALQTKYWEAHHYEPFARAWDDPTTLTFPKPDKCKNFVTSCSIPYVYKGGHRVPPILEFIKIVSEVHHVKPIIAVISRDKNIIELQQERVRGKITLNDVHRAIDEITEGYPDLHIHFLNYESLYLWRKDYLKSINDEIDFPIAWWDVKSIDKILESNANAKYIIDPGPQELDKVVGKTYGDSLNV
;
A
#
# COMPACT_ATOMS: atom_id res chain seq x y z
N MET A 1 15.72 12.87 -23.24
CA MET A 1 15.01 13.28 -22.03
C MET A 1 13.62 13.72 -22.46
N ALA A 2 12.56 13.12 -21.93
CA ALA A 2 11.21 13.57 -22.23
C ALA A 2 10.96 14.89 -21.47
N GLN A 3 10.28 15.85 -22.09
CA GLN A 3 10.00 17.15 -21.49
C GLN A 3 8.50 17.31 -21.29
N MET A 4 8.11 17.88 -20.15
CA MET A 4 6.72 18.24 -19.84
C MET A 4 6.60 19.76 -19.84
N LEU A 5 5.58 20.28 -20.53
CA LEU A 5 5.22 21.70 -20.46
C LEU A 5 4.27 21.90 -19.27
N ASP A 6 4.69 22.70 -18.30
CA ASP A 6 3.75 23.23 -17.31
C ASP A 6 2.90 24.32 -18.00
N THR A 7 1.63 24.03 -18.22
CA THR A 7 0.69 24.92 -18.93
C THR A 7 0.32 26.17 -18.14
N LYS A 8 0.54 26.20 -16.82
CA LYS A 8 0.28 27.38 -15.98
C LYS A 8 1.48 28.33 -15.98
N THR A 9 2.71 27.80 -16.02
CA THR A 9 3.93 28.62 -15.98
C THR A 9 4.63 28.78 -17.33
N ASN A 10 4.17 28.06 -18.36
CA ASN A 10 4.75 27.99 -19.70
C ASN A 10 6.25 27.63 -19.68
N LYS A 11 6.66 26.82 -18.70
CA LYS A 11 8.03 26.33 -18.55
C LYS A 11 8.13 24.87 -18.93
N TRP A 12 9.21 24.54 -19.62
CA TRP A 12 9.59 23.17 -19.92
C TRP A 12 10.39 22.60 -18.77
N TYR A 13 9.97 21.43 -18.28
CA TYR A 13 10.70 20.66 -17.29
C TYR A 13 11.16 19.36 -17.91
N ASP A 14 12.40 18.98 -17.63
CA ASP A 14 12.85 17.62 -17.89
C ASP A 14 12.04 16.69 -16.98
N ILE A 15 11.30 15.76 -17.58
CA ILE A 15 10.61 14.72 -16.82
C ILE A 15 11.71 13.95 -16.09
N THR A 16 11.66 13.99 -14.76
CA THR A 16 12.56 13.16 -13.97
C THR A 16 12.13 11.70 -14.16
N ASP A 17 13.09 10.78 -14.26
CA ASP A 17 12.79 9.34 -14.17
C ASP A 17 12.34 8.94 -12.74
N GLN A 18 12.05 9.91 -11.87
CA GLN A 18 11.71 9.65 -10.49
C GLN A 18 10.24 9.22 -10.38
N LYS A 19 9.98 8.24 -9.51
CA LYS A 19 8.66 7.68 -9.25
C LYS A 19 8.40 7.71 -7.75
N MET A 20 7.17 8.03 -7.36
CA MET A 20 6.72 7.91 -5.98
C MET A 20 5.54 6.95 -5.91
N LEU A 21 5.76 5.80 -5.28
CA LEU A 21 4.72 4.85 -4.93
C LEU A 21 4.03 5.33 -3.65
N ILE A 22 2.79 5.79 -3.81
CA ILE A 22 1.92 6.31 -2.76
C ILE A 22 0.99 5.18 -2.36
N VAL A 23 1.30 4.54 -1.23
CA VAL A 23 0.55 3.40 -0.73
C VAL A 23 -0.50 3.87 0.28
N VAL A 24 -1.76 3.59 0.00
CA VAL A 24 -2.87 3.92 0.91
C VAL A 24 -3.69 2.68 1.22
N GLY A 25 -4.58 2.77 2.19
CA GLY A 25 -5.52 1.70 2.49
C GLY A 25 -6.18 1.89 3.84
N PRO A 26 -7.15 1.02 4.18
CA PRO A 26 -7.85 1.14 5.45
C PRO A 26 -6.92 0.97 6.62
N GLN A 27 -7.24 1.61 7.73
CA GLN A 27 -6.54 1.37 8.98
C GLN A 27 -6.55 -0.14 9.27
N GLY A 28 -5.35 -0.71 9.42
CA GLY A 28 -5.18 -2.13 9.67
C GLY A 28 -5.06 -3.01 8.43
N SER A 29 -5.00 -2.46 7.22
CA SER A 29 -4.81 -3.23 5.98
C SER A 29 -3.44 -3.93 5.87
N GLY A 30 -2.42 -3.44 6.60
CA GLY A 30 -1.07 -4.00 6.55
C GLY A 30 0.02 -3.03 6.07
N ASN A 31 -0.17 -1.71 6.23
CA ASN A 31 0.81 -0.67 5.83
C ASN A 31 2.26 -0.97 6.24
N HIS A 32 2.50 -1.43 7.47
CA HIS A 32 3.86 -1.77 7.93
C HIS A 32 4.47 -2.96 7.20
N VAL A 33 3.66 -3.98 6.89
CA VAL A 33 4.13 -5.16 6.12
C VAL A 33 4.52 -4.71 4.72
N TRP A 34 3.66 -3.95 4.06
CA TRP A 34 3.95 -3.42 2.72
C TRP A 34 5.12 -2.44 2.68
N ALA A 35 5.26 -1.56 3.68
CA ALA A 35 6.41 -0.65 3.78
C ALA A 35 7.74 -1.40 3.97
N LYS A 36 7.72 -2.56 4.66
CA LYS A 36 8.88 -3.46 4.73
C LYS A 36 9.17 -4.10 3.38
N ILE A 37 8.18 -4.74 2.77
CA ILE A 37 8.32 -5.42 1.47
C ILE A 37 8.83 -4.48 0.38
N LEU A 38 8.20 -3.31 0.22
CA LEU A 38 8.56 -2.33 -0.81
C LEU A 38 9.90 -1.64 -0.50
N GLY A 39 10.29 -1.58 0.78
CA GLY A 39 11.57 -1.03 1.23
C GLY A 39 12.77 -1.98 1.10
N LEU A 40 12.56 -3.26 0.77
CA LEU A 40 13.65 -4.23 0.59
C LEU A 40 14.54 -3.91 -0.61
N HIS A 41 13.99 -3.29 -1.66
CA HIS A 41 14.71 -3.10 -2.90
C HIS A 41 15.77 -1.99 -2.77
N PRO A 42 17.07 -2.23 -3.08
CA PRO A 42 18.13 -1.23 -2.87
C PRO A 42 17.97 0.09 -3.63
N LYS A 43 17.21 0.08 -4.75
CA LYS A 43 16.87 1.28 -5.53
C LYS A 43 15.64 2.04 -5.03
N VAL A 44 15.02 1.61 -3.93
CA VAL A 44 13.83 2.23 -3.34
C VAL A 44 14.22 2.95 -2.05
N ASN A 45 13.87 4.22 -1.98
CA ASN A 45 13.97 5.02 -0.78
C ASN A 45 12.60 5.09 -0.10
N GLY A 46 12.46 4.34 0.99
CA GLY A 46 11.28 4.34 1.83
C GLY A 46 11.63 4.45 3.31
N TRP A 47 10.83 3.81 4.14
CA TRP A 47 10.97 3.86 5.59
C TRP A 47 12.15 3.00 6.09
N GLN A 48 13.36 3.54 6.01
CA GLN A 48 14.61 2.81 6.32
C GLN A 48 14.66 2.30 7.77
N ALA A 49 14.27 3.13 8.74
CA ALA A 49 14.27 2.74 10.15
C ALA A 49 13.35 1.53 10.42
N LEU A 50 12.21 1.44 9.74
CA LEU A 50 11.28 0.30 9.85
C LEU A 50 11.89 -1.03 9.38
N GLN A 51 12.88 -1.02 8.46
CA GLN A 51 13.48 -2.25 7.95
C GLN A 51 14.19 -3.06 9.05
N THR A 52 14.64 -2.39 10.10
CA THR A 52 15.38 -3.00 11.22
C THR A 52 14.54 -3.22 12.48
N LYS A 53 13.30 -2.72 12.51
CA LYS A 53 12.41 -2.75 13.68
C LYS A 53 11.21 -3.65 13.45
N TYR A 54 10.61 -4.19 14.51
CA TYR A 54 9.31 -4.86 14.38
C TYR A 54 8.21 -3.87 13.96
N TRP A 55 8.16 -2.72 14.63
CA TRP A 55 7.16 -1.67 14.40
C TRP A 55 7.77 -0.29 14.67
N GLU A 56 7.29 0.72 13.94
CA GLU A 56 7.59 2.12 14.21
C GLU A 56 6.34 2.97 13.96
N ALA A 57 6.15 4.05 14.72
CA ALA A 57 5.00 4.92 14.56
C ALA A 57 5.08 5.67 13.21
N HIS A 58 3.95 5.79 12.50
CA HIS A 58 3.90 6.43 11.17
C HIS A 58 4.40 7.88 11.17
N HIS A 59 4.38 8.61 12.30
CA HIS A 59 4.93 9.97 12.35
C HIS A 59 6.47 10.03 12.18
N TYR A 60 7.16 8.90 12.23
CA TYR A 60 8.60 8.77 11.93
C TYR A 60 8.88 8.35 10.48
N GLU A 61 7.85 8.06 9.69
CA GLU A 61 7.99 7.76 8.26
C GLU A 61 8.58 8.98 7.52
N PRO A 62 9.47 8.81 6.51
CA PRO A 62 10.20 9.93 5.93
C PRO A 62 9.32 11.03 5.34
N PHE A 63 8.14 10.67 4.83
CA PHE A 63 7.20 11.59 4.22
C PHE A 63 6.01 11.91 5.14
N ALA A 64 6.07 11.55 6.42
CA ALA A 64 4.94 11.61 7.34
C ALA A 64 4.28 13.00 7.42
N ARG A 65 5.11 14.06 7.43
CA ARG A 65 4.65 15.45 7.50
C ARG A 65 3.86 15.89 6.26
N ALA A 66 4.17 15.31 5.11
CA ALA A 66 3.48 15.62 3.87
C ALA A 66 2.04 15.07 3.85
N TRP A 67 1.70 14.08 4.69
CA TRP A 67 0.31 13.64 4.89
C TRP A 67 -0.53 14.64 5.68
N ASP A 68 0.12 15.54 6.43
CA ASP A 68 -0.54 16.64 7.12
C ASP A 68 -0.60 17.90 6.26
N ASP A 69 0.52 18.23 5.63
CA ASP A 69 0.72 19.40 4.78
C ASP A 69 1.63 19.00 3.61
N PRO A 70 1.04 18.68 2.45
CA PRO A 70 1.81 18.21 1.30
C PRO A 70 2.88 19.20 0.83
N THR A 71 2.78 20.49 1.14
CA THR A 71 3.79 21.50 0.75
C THR A 71 5.13 21.29 1.45
N THR A 72 5.15 20.51 2.54
CA THR A 72 6.37 20.11 3.24
C THR A 72 7.12 18.97 2.56
N LEU A 73 6.57 18.40 1.48
CA LEU A 73 7.21 17.31 0.75
C LEU A 73 8.55 17.77 0.17
N THR A 74 9.58 16.97 0.42
CA THR A 74 10.91 17.19 -0.15
C THR A 74 11.49 15.88 -0.61
N PHE A 75 12.07 15.87 -1.80
CA PHE A 75 12.78 14.71 -2.32
C PHE A 75 14.30 14.87 -2.14
N PRO A 76 15.01 13.79 -1.79
CA PRO A 76 16.45 13.72 -1.93
C PRO A 76 16.89 14.02 -3.37
N LYS A 77 18.12 14.50 -3.54
CA LYS A 77 18.67 14.83 -4.87
C LYS A 77 18.60 13.61 -5.83
N PRO A 78 18.30 13.83 -7.13
CA PRO A 78 18.04 12.75 -8.11
C PRO A 78 19.21 11.79 -8.34
N ASP A 79 20.45 12.22 -8.10
CA ASP A 79 21.66 11.41 -8.21
C ASP A 79 21.73 10.28 -7.15
N LYS A 80 20.94 10.39 -6.08
CA LYS A 80 20.95 9.43 -4.96
C LYS A 80 19.86 8.38 -5.05
N CYS A 81 18.66 8.72 -5.52
CA CYS A 81 17.55 7.77 -5.64
C CYS A 81 16.48 8.26 -6.62
N LYS A 82 15.89 7.32 -7.36
CA LYS A 82 14.80 7.57 -8.30
C LYS A 82 13.45 7.00 -7.87
N ASN A 83 13.39 6.05 -6.95
CA ASN A 83 12.13 5.41 -6.57
C ASN A 83 11.86 5.68 -5.10
N PHE A 84 10.76 6.35 -4.81
CA PHE A 84 10.33 6.70 -3.47
C PHE A 84 9.09 5.90 -3.12
N VAL A 85 8.96 5.50 -1.86
CA VAL A 85 7.73 4.88 -1.36
C VAL A 85 7.31 5.53 -0.05
N THR A 86 6.03 5.83 0.05
CA THR A 86 5.38 6.29 1.28
C THR A 86 4.13 5.45 1.52
N SER A 87 3.69 5.37 2.79
CA SER A 87 2.42 4.74 3.10
C SER A 87 1.63 5.46 4.18
N CYS A 88 0.31 5.51 4.03
CA CYS A 88 -0.59 6.10 5.01
C CYS A 88 -1.91 5.34 5.11
N SER A 89 -2.41 5.14 6.33
CA SER A 89 -3.77 4.64 6.53
C SER A 89 -4.78 5.76 6.28
N ILE A 90 -5.94 5.41 5.73
CA ILE A 90 -7.07 6.34 5.63
C ILE A 90 -8.21 5.81 6.51
N PRO A 91 -8.67 6.60 7.50
CA PRO A 91 -7.97 7.73 8.10
C PRO A 91 -6.73 7.27 8.91
N TYR A 92 -5.79 8.18 9.14
CA TYR A 92 -4.67 7.97 10.07
C TYR A 92 -4.94 8.69 11.40
N VAL A 93 -4.13 8.36 12.41
CA VAL A 93 -4.22 8.98 13.74
C VAL A 93 -3.43 10.27 13.75
N TYR A 94 -4.08 11.36 14.12
CA TYR A 94 -3.45 12.67 14.24
C TYR A 94 -3.98 13.41 15.48
N LYS A 95 -3.08 13.82 16.39
CA LYS A 95 -3.39 14.57 17.61
C LYS A 95 -4.56 14.00 18.44
N GLY A 96 -4.65 12.66 18.55
CA GLY A 96 -5.71 11.98 19.30
C GLY A 96 -7.04 11.80 18.54
N GLY A 97 -7.14 12.32 17.30
CA GLY A 97 -8.28 12.11 16.41
C GLY A 97 -7.92 11.32 15.15
N HIS A 98 -8.89 11.27 14.23
CA HIS A 98 -8.76 10.65 12.92
C HIS A 98 -8.72 11.72 11.84
N ARG A 99 -7.80 11.59 10.88
CA ARG A 99 -7.67 12.51 9.75
C ARG A 99 -7.58 11.72 8.45
N VAL A 100 -8.34 12.17 7.45
CA VAL A 100 -8.16 11.75 6.05
C VAL A 100 -7.06 12.66 5.47
N PRO A 101 -5.99 12.11 4.88
CA PRO A 101 -4.95 12.92 4.26
C PRO A 101 -5.50 13.67 3.04
N PRO A 102 -4.99 14.87 2.71
CA PRO A 102 -5.37 15.61 1.51
C PRO A 102 -4.75 14.97 0.26
N ILE A 103 -5.25 13.78 -0.13
CA ILE A 103 -4.60 12.90 -1.09
C ILE A 103 -4.47 13.53 -2.49
N LEU A 104 -5.48 14.28 -2.93
CA LEU A 104 -5.44 14.96 -4.22
C LEU A 104 -4.35 16.03 -4.26
N GLU A 105 -4.21 16.81 -3.18
CA GLU A 105 -3.16 17.81 -3.06
C GLU A 105 -1.78 17.17 -2.97
N PHE A 106 -1.66 16.03 -2.29
CA PHE A 106 -0.43 15.25 -2.25
C PHE A 106 -0.02 14.80 -3.66
N ILE A 107 -0.93 14.20 -4.42
CA ILE A 107 -0.69 13.76 -5.81
C ILE A 107 -0.27 14.96 -6.67
N LYS A 108 -0.98 16.08 -6.55
CA LYS A 108 -0.66 17.33 -7.26
C LYS A 108 0.75 17.82 -6.95
N ILE A 109 1.18 17.82 -5.68
CA ILE A 109 2.50 18.32 -5.32
C ILE A 109 3.61 17.38 -5.83
N VAL A 110 3.40 16.07 -5.76
CA VAL A 110 4.31 15.08 -6.36
C VAL A 110 4.50 15.32 -7.86
N SER A 111 3.40 15.50 -8.60
CA SER A 111 3.43 15.59 -10.07
C SER A 111 3.72 17.00 -10.61
N GLU A 112 2.98 18.02 -10.16
CA GLU A 112 3.05 19.38 -10.71
C GLU A 112 4.22 20.20 -10.12
N VAL A 113 4.56 20.00 -8.84
CA VAL A 113 5.59 20.82 -8.16
C VAL A 113 6.96 20.14 -8.21
N HIS A 114 7.01 18.83 -7.97
CA HIS A 114 8.27 18.09 -7.94
C HIS A 114 8.59 17.36 -9.25
N HIS A 115 7.65 17.29 -10.19
CA HIS A 115 7.84 16.58 -11.47
C HIS A 115 8.27 15.11 -11.29
N VAL A 116 7.75 14.47 -10.25
CA VAL A 116 7.92 13.05 -9.93
C VAL A 116 6.66 12.31 -10.38
N LYS A 117 6.79 11.14 -10.99
CA LYS A 117 5.62 10.33 -11.42
C LYS A 117 4.92 9.73 -10.19
N PRO A 118 3.66 10.10 -9.88
CA PRO A 118 2.91 9.43 -8.82
C PRO A 118 2.44 8.05 -9.32
N ILE A 119 2.46 7.07 -8.43
CA ILE A 119 1.89 5.74 -8.62
C ILE A 119 1.03 5.46 -7.40
N ILE A 120 -0.26 5.16 -7.58
CA ILE A 120 -1.17 4.91 -6.47
C ILE A 120 -1.36 3.42 -6.29
N ALA A 121 -1.17 2.96 -5.06
CA ALA A 121 -1.43 1.59 -4.68
C ALA A 121 -2.33 1.52 -3.44
N VAL A 122 -3.43 0.78 -3.51
CA VAL A 122 -4.39 0.59 -2.43
C VAL A 122 -4.19 -0.80 -1.84
N ILE A 123 -3.94 -0.88 -0.54
CA ILE A 123 -3.87 -2.16 0.16
C ILE A 123 -5.27 -2.68 0.43
N SER A 124 -5.55 -3.87 -0.09
CA SER A 124 -6.72 -4.68 0.20
C SER A 124 -6.38 -5.76 1.23
N ARG A 125 -7.31 -6.00 2.15
CA ARG A 125 -7.31 -7.10 3.11
C ARG A 125 -8.76 -7.53 3.29
N ASP A 126 -8.99 -8.74 3.81
CA ASP A 126 -10.35 -9.20 4.12
C ASP A 126 -11.15 -8.15 4.91
N LYS A 127 -12.38 -7.90 4.47
CA LYS A 127 -13.26 -6.87 5.03
C LYS A 127 -13.55 -7.12 6.52
N ASN A 128 -13.88 -8.35 6.90
CA ASN A 128 -14.22 -8.69 8.28
C ASN A 128 -13.00 -8.51 9.18
N ILE A 129 -11.81 -8.87 8.69
CA ILE A 129 -10.56 -8.65 9.42
C ILE A 129 -10.29 -7.15 9.63
N ILE A 130 -10.54 -6.32 8.61
CA ILE A 130 -10.40 -4.87 8.72
C ILE A 130 -11.38 -4.32 9.76
N GLU A 131 -12.67 -4.66 9.64
CA GLU A 131 -13.72 -4.17 10.53
C GLU A 131 -13.47 -4.57 11.99
N LEU A 132 -13.16 -5.85 12.24
CA LEU A 132 -12.80 -6.35 13.57
C LEU A 132 -11.57 -5.64 14.14
N GLN A 133 -10.57 -5.36 13.30
CA GLN A 133 -9.37 -4.65 13.76
C GLN A 133 -9.66 -3.20 14.10
N GLN A 134 -10.41 -2.49 13.27
CA GLN A 134 -10.76 -1.09 13.48
C GLN A 134 -11.61 -0.94 14.74
N GLU A 135 -12.61 -1.80 14.91
CA GLU A 135 -13.46 -1.81 16.11
C GLU A 135 -12.61 -2.10 17.37
N ARG A 136 -11.77 -3.14 17.35
CA ARG A 136 -10.94 -3.51 18.51
C ARG A 136 -9.91 -2.45 18.91
N VAL A 137 -9.29 -1.77 17.93
CA VAL A 137 -8.16 -0.86 18.17
C VAL A 137 -8.60 0.60 18.30
N ARG A 138 -9.71 0.98 17.65
CA ARG A 138 -10.19 2.36 17.53
C ARG A 138 -11.64 2.57 17.96
N GLY A 139 -12.39 1.50 18.22
CA GLY A 139 -13.79 1.58 18.64
C GLY A 139 -14.75 2.08 17.56
N LYS A 140 -14.31 2.07 16.28
CA LYS A 140 -15.13 2.50 15.15
C LYS A 140 -14.58 1.96 13.83
N ILE A 141 -15.48 1.49 12.97
CA ILE A 141 -15.22 1.16 11.57
C ILE A 141 -15.15 2.43 10.72
N THR A 142 -14.10 2.56 9.90
CA THR A 142 -13.80 3.72 9.05
C THR A 142 -13.57 3.35 7.59
N LEU A 143 -14.03 2.18 7.14
CA LEU A 143 -13.80 1.69 5.79
C LEU A 143 -14.33 2.64 4.69
N ASN A 144 -15.45 3.32 4.94
CA ASN A 144 -16.03 4.29 4.01
C ASN A 144 -15.11 5.48 3.70
N ASP A 145 -14.18 5.83 4.59
CA ASP A 145 -13.25 6.93 4.35
C ASP A 145 -12.24 6.58 3.24
N VAL A 146 -11.83 5.31 3.14
CA VAL A 146 -10.99 4.81 2.04
C VAL A 146 -11.76 4.79 0.74
N HIS A 147 -13.00 4.28 0.74
CA HIS A 147 -13.81 4.24 -0.47
C HIS A 147 -13.97 5.64 -1.07
N ARG A 148 -14.36 6.61 -0.23
CA ARG A 148 -14.47 8.02 -0.64
C ARG A 148 -13.14 8.57 -1.17
N ALA A 149 -12.02 8.28 -0.52
CA ALA A 149 -10.72 8.74 -1.02
C ALA A 149 -10.34 8.12 -2.37
N ILE A 150 -10.70 6.85 -2.63
CA ILE A 150 -10.46 6.19 -3.91
C ILE A 150 -11.35 6.80 -5.00
N ASP A 151 -12.62 7.08 -4.69
CA ASP A 151 -13.55 7.75 -5.60
C ASP A 151 -13.01 9.15 -5.95
N GLU A 152 -12.58 9.94 -4.95
CA GLU A 152 -11.96 11.25 -5.15
C GLU A 152 -10.70 11.20 -6.04
N ILE A 153 -9.83 10.20 -5.86
CA ILE A 153 -8.64 10.02 -6.71
C ILE A 153 -9.05 9.70 -8.15
N THR A 154 -10.01 8.79 -8.32
CA THR A 154 -10.49 8.35 -9.64
C THR A 154 -11.13 9.51 -10.41
N GLU A 155 -11.93 10.34 -9.73
CA GLU A 155 -12.56 11.52 -10.31
C GLU A 155 -11.55 12.65 -10.59
N GLY A 156 -10.63 12.90 -9.66
CA GLY A 156 -9.64 13.97 -9.77
C GLY A 156 -8.48 13.68 -10.74
N TYR A 157 -8.17 12.40 -10.94
CA TYR A 157 -7.07 11.92 -11.79
C TYR A 157 -7.50 10.70 -12.62
N PRO A 158 -8.39 10.86 -13.61
CA PRO A 158 -8.96 9.75 -14.37
C PRO A 158 -7.94 8.92 -15.17
N ASP A 159 -6.81 9.53 -15.55
CA ASP A 159 -5.72 8.85 -16.26
C ASP A 159 -4.73 8.12 -15.32
N LEU A 160 -4.88 8.29 -14.00
CA LEU A 160 -4.01 7.67 -13.02
C LEU A 160 -4.56 6.30 -12.62
N HIS A 161 -3.89 5.25 -13.09
CA HIS A 161 -4.27 3.89 -12.74
C HIS A 161 -4.01 3.61 -11.25
N ILE A 162 -5.02 3.06 -10.56
CA ILE A 162 -4.94 2.64 -9.16
C ILE A 162 -4.66 1.14 -9.11
N HIS A 163 -3.52 0.77 -8.54
CA HIS A 163 -3.14 -0.62 -8.35
C HIS A 163 -3.65 -1.15 -7.00
N PHE A 164 -4.01 -2.43 -6.94
CA PHE A 164 -4.46 -3.06 -5.69
C PHE A 164 -3.43 -4.06 -5.16
N LEU A 165 -2.95 -3.81 -3.95
CA LEU A 165 -2.03 -4.67 -3.21
C LEU A 165 -2.82 -5.56 -2.26
N ASN A 166 -2.86 -6.86 -2.54
CA ASN A 166 -3.66 -7.82 -1.80
C ASN A 166 -2.83 -8.48 -0.69
N TYR A 167 -3.26 -8.28 0.56
CA TYR A 167 -2.61 -8.83 1.74
C TYR A 167 -2.62 -10.36 1.74
N GLU A 168 -3.73 -10.99 1.42
CA GLU A 168 -3.88 -12.44 1.39
C GLU A 168 -3.02 -13.07 0.30
N SER A 169 -2.98 -12.49 -0.91
CA SER A 169 -2.11 -12.92 -2.01
C SER A 169 -0.63 -12.80 -1.66
N LEU A 170 -0.24 -11.76 -0.92
CA LEU A 170 1.13 -11.62 -0.43
C LEU A 170 1.53 -12.78 0.47
N TYR A 171 0.66 -13.20 1.40
CA TYR A 171 0.95 -14.33 2.29
C TYR A 171 0.89 -15.69 1.57
N LEU A 172 -0.06 -15.84 0.63
CA LEU A 172 -0.31 -17.09 -0.06
C LEU A 172 0.74 -17.38 -1.15
N TRP A 173 1.04 -16.40 -1.99
CA TRP A 173 1.86 -16.57 -3.20
C TRP A 173 3.25 -15.93 -3.10
N ARG A 174 3.47 -15.07 -2.09
CA ARG A 174 4.78 -14.50 -1.73
C ARG A 174 5.53 -13.92 -2.94
N LYS A 175 6.69 -14.50 -3.29
CA LYS A 175 7.57 -14.02 -4.38
C LYS A 175 6.85 -13.97 -5.73
N ASP A 176 5.93 -14.90 -6.00
CA ASP A 176 5.30 -15.01 -7.31
C ASP A 176 4.27 -13.89 -7.49
N TYR A 177 3.55 -13.55 -6.41
CA TYR A 177 2.71 -12.35 -6.39
C TYR A 177 3.52 -11.06 -6.42
N LEU A 178 4.65 -10.97 -5.69
CA LEU A 178 5.50 -9.79 -5.75
C LEU A 178 6.12 -9.58 -7.14
N LYS A 179 6.44 -10.67 -7.85
CA LYS A 179 6.88 -10.60 -9.24
C LYS A 179 5.77 -10.12 -10.17
N SER A 180 4.54 -10.62 -10.03
CA SER A 180 3.42 -10.14 -10.86
C SER A 180 3.14 -8.66 -10.64
N ILE A 181 3.20 -8.19 -9.39
CA ILE A 181 3.03 -6.78 -9.05
C ILE A 181 4.20 -5.91 -9.56
N ASN A 182 5.44 -6.41 -9.52
CA ASN A 182 6.59 -5.72 -10.08
C ASN A 182 6.42 -5.43 -11.58
N ASP A 183 5.89 -6.41 -12.32
CA ASP A 183 5.69 -6.32 -13.76
C ASP A 183 4.52 -5.38 -14.11
N GLU A 184 3.52 -5.27 -13.22
CA GLU A 184 2.34 -4.40 -13.38
C GLU A 184 2.61 -2.94 -13.02
N ILE A 185 3.23 -2.67 -11.86
CA ILE A 185 3.32 -1.33 -11.25
C ILE A 185 4.49 -0.51 -11.83
N ASP A 186 5.38 -1.12 -12.63
CA ASP A 186 6.59 -0.47 -13.16
C ASP A 186 7.39 0.24 -12.02
N PHE A 187 7.51 -0.44 -10.88
CA PHE A 187 8.22 0.01 -9.69
C PHE A 187 9.08 -1.12 -9.14
N PRO A 188 10.35 -0.86 -8.71
CA PRO A 188 11.23 -1.95 -8.29
C PRO A 188 10.77 -2.64 -7.02
N ILE A 189 10.58 -3.96 -7.08
CA ILE A 189 10.26 -4.81 -5.92
C ILE A 189 11.28 -5.93 -5.84
N ALA A 190 11.86 -6.16 -4.65
CA ALA A 190 12.86 -7.20 -4.42
C ALA A 190 12.25 -8.60 -4.28
N TRP A 191 11.43 -9.03 -5.26
CA TRP A 191 10.72 -10.32 -5.23
C TRP A 191 11.67 -11.53 -5.15
N TRP A 192 12.93 -11.37 -5.55
CA TRP A 192 13.96 -12.41 -5.47
C TRP A 192 14.55 -12.60 -4.07
N ASP A 193 14.38 -11.65 -3.15
CA ASP A 193 14.90 -11.76 -1.78
C ASP A 193 13.95 -12.57 -0.90
N VAL A 194 13.79 -13.85 -1.26
CA VAL A 194 12.88 -14.79 -0.60
C VAL A 194 13.14 -14.88 0.90
N LYS A 195 14.41 -14.80 1.32
CA LYS A 195 14.79 -14.87 2.74
C LYS A 195 14.23 -13.70 3.54
N SER A 196 14.37 -12.47 3.05
CA SER A 196 13.82 -11.29 3.73
C SER A 196 12.29 -11.26 3.67
N ILE A 197 11.71 -11.66 2.53
CA ILE A 197 10.25 -11.77 2.37
C ILE A 197 9.67 -12.75 3.38
N ASP A 198 10.20 -13.97 3.46
CA ASP A 198 9.71 -15.00 4.38
C ASP A 198 9.84 -14.57 5.84
N LYS A 199 10.92 -13.85 6.18
CA LYS A 199 11.08 -13.27 7.52
C LYS A 199 10.03 -12.21 7.83
N ILE A 200 9.70 -11.34 6.88
CA ILE A 200 8.66 -10.31 7.07
C ILE A 200 7.27 -10.96 7.24
N LEU A 201 7.03 -12.05 6.53
CA LEU A 201 5.74 -12.76 6.50
C LEU A 201 5.66 -13.93 7.48
N GLU A 202 6.63 -14.06 8.40
CA GLU A 202 6.73 -15.21 9.32
C GLU A 202 5.51 -15.33 10.24
N SER A 203 4.89 -14.20 10.60
CA SER A 203 3.77 -14.14 11.52
C SER A 203 2.44 -13.93 10.77
N ASN A 204 1.43 -14.76 11.07
CA ASN A 204 0.08 -14.56 10.55
C ASN A 204 -0.71 -13.55 11.43
N ALA A 205 -0.80 -12.30 10.98
CA ALA A 205 -1.56 -11.28 11.70
C ALA A 205 -3.10 -11.49 11.65
N ASN A 206 -3.61 -12.29 10.70
CA ASN A 206 -5.04 -12.66 10.63
C ASN A 206 -5.41 -13.69 11.70
N ALA A 207 -4.48 -14.53 12.17
CA ALA A 207 -4.76 -15.67 13.03
C ALA A 207 -5.63 -15.35 14.26
N LYS A 208 -5.43 -14.19 14.88
CA LYS A 208 -6.22 -13.73 16.05
C LYS A 208 -7.70 -13.46 15.79
N TYR A 209 -8.13 -13.48 14.53
CA TYR A 209 -9.52 -13.26 14.12
C TYR A 209 -10.13 -14.51 13.46
N ILE A 210 -9.35 -15.58 13.29
CA ILE A 210 -9.82 -16.82 12.66
C ILE A 210 -10.20 -17.80 13.77
N ILE A 211 -11.41 -18.34 13.67
CA ILE A 211 -11.98 -19.30 14.61
C ILE A 211 -12.38 -20.53 13.80
N ASP A 212 -12.14 -21.73 14.34
CA ASP A 212 -12.63 -22.98 13.75
C ASP A 212 -14.17 -22.95 13.72
N PRO A 213 -14.79 -22.97 12.53
CA PRO A 213 -16.25 -22.92 12.42
C PRO A 213 -16.92 -24.25 12.80
N GLY A 214 -16.16 -25.33 12.98
CA GLY A 214 -16.68 -26.69 13.11
C GLY A 214 -17.32 -27.20 11.81
N PRO A 215 -17.91 -28.41 11.81
CA PRO A 215 -18.52 -29.00 10.63
C PRO A 215 -19.62 -28.12 10.02
N GLN A 216 -19.55 -27.91 8.71
CA GLN A 216 -20.51 -27.16 7.93
C GLN A 216 -21.37 -28.08 7.05
N GLU A 217 -22.55 -27.59 6.65
CA GLU A 217 -23.41 -28.36 5.74
C GLU A 217 -22.75 -28.62 4.38
N LEU A 218 -21.92 -27.70 3.90
CA LEU A 218 -21.17 -27.88 2.64
C LEU A 218 -20.16 -29.03 2.74
N ASP A 219 -19.57 -29.29 3.91
CA ASP A 219 -18.59 -30.35 4.10
C ASP A 219 -19.21 -31.73 3.80
N LYS A 220 -20.48 -31.92 4.17
CA LYS A 220 -21.24 -33.14 3.89
C LYS A 220 -21.46 -33.33 2.39
N VAL A 221 -21.81 -32.26 1.68
CA VAL A 221 -22.05 -32.28 0.23
C VAL A 221 -20.76 -32.60 -0.51
N VAL A 222 -19.67 -31.92 -0.17
CA VAL A 222 -18.35 -32.13 -0.79
C VAL A 222 -17.85 -33.55 -0.51
N GLY A 223 -17.99 -34.04 0.73
CA GLY A 223 -17.61 -35.41 1.10
C GLY A 223 -18.34 -36.48 0.28
N LYS A 224 -19.62 -36.26 -0.03
CA LYS A 224 -20.40 -37.16 -0.89
C LYS A 224 -19.85 -37.20 -2.32
N THR A 225 -19.56 -36.03 -2.90
CA THR A 225 -19.01 -35.92 -4.26
C THR A 225 -17.62 -36.57 -4.39
N TYR A 226 -16.77 -36.47 -3.37
CA TYR A 226 -15.49 -37.20 -3.36
C TYR A 226 -15.70 -38.72 -3.38
N GLY A 227 -16.65 -39.24 -2.59
CA GLY A 227 -17.03 -40.65 -2.62
C GLY A 227 -17.53 -41.10 -4.00
N ASP A 228 -18.30 -40.25 -4.68
CA ASP A 228 -18.80 -40.54 -6.03
C ASP A 228 -17.66 -40.52 -7.08
N SER A 229 -16.65 -39.64 -6.93
CA SER A 229 -15.49 -39.56 -7.82
C SER A 229 -14.52 -40.74 -7.74
N LEU A 230 -14.54 -41.49 -6.62
CA LEU A 230 -13.77 -42.72 -6.46
C LEU A 230 -14.43 -43.94 -7.12
N ASN A 231 -15.67 -43.79 -7.59
CA ASN A 231 -16.44 -44.85 -8.26
C ASN A 231 -16.56 -44.63 -9.79
N VAL A 232 -15.77 -43.71 -10.36
CA VAL A 232 -15.62 -43.43 -11.80
C VAL A 232 -14.23 -43.83 -12.25
#